data_AF-A0A7S2AV40-F1
#
_entry.id   AF-A0A7S2AV40-F1
#
_cell.length_a   1.000
_cell.length_b   1.000
_cell.length_c   1.000
_cell.angle_alpha   90.00
_cell.angle_beta   90.00
_cell.angle_gamma   90.00
#
_symmetry.space_group_name_H-M   'P 1'
#
loop_
_entity.id
_entity.type
_entity.pdbx_description
1 polymer ?
#
loop_
_entity_poly.entity_id
_entity_poly.type
_entity_poly.pdbx_seq_one_letter_code
_entity_poly.pdbx_strand_id
1 'polypeptide(L)'
;TMNQEESVARGCALQAAILSPLYKVRDFKVEDSSPFPVSIGWVGSSADSAAAKEDDGDAQMGGGEGESKTAMVFPAGSLMGTLKLLTFYRTGPFDVKAEHAEEKTLLPCTPKDLGTFKVELPTQPDPKKVKVKA
;
A
#
# COMPACT_ATOMS: atom_id res chain seq x y z
N THR A 1 -11.90 32.53 11.40
CA THR A 1 -11.03 33.17 10.40
C THR A 1 -9.61 32.72 10.62
N MET A 2 -8.80 32.60 9.57
CA MET A 2 -7.46 32.02 9.61
C MET A 2 -6.41 33.13 9.36
N ASN A 3 -5.31 33.14 10.10
CA ASN A 3 -4.17 34.01 9.80
C ASN A 3 -3.45 33.47 8.55
N GLN A 4 -3.15 34.33 7.58
CA GLN A 4 -2.60 33.93 6.29
C GLN A 4 -1.11 33.53 6.35
N GLU A 5 -0.37 34.00 7.35
CA GLU A 5 1.07 33.79 7.47
C GLU A 5 1.42 32.64 8.43
N GLU A 6 0.66 32.49 9.52
CA GLU A 6 1.07 31.63 10.63
C GLU A 6 0.25 30.34 10.75
N SER A 7 -0.88 30.23 10.07
CA SER A 7 -1.83 29.12 10.26
C SER A 7 -1.23 27.75 9.95
N VAL A 8 -0.46 27.66 8.87
CA VAL A 8 0.25 26.43 8.48
C VAL A 8 1.26 26.03 9.56
N ALA A 9 2.12 26.96 9.99
CA ALA A 9 3.12 26.70 11.02
C ALA A 9 2.50 26.28 12.35
N ARG A 10 1.41 26.94 12.77
CA ARG A 10 0.65 26.58 13.98
C ARG A 10 0.02 25.19 13.87
N GLY A 11 -0.51 24.83 12.69
CA GLY A 11 -1.02 23.49 12.40
C GLY A 11 0.06 22.41 12.47
N CYS A 12 1.24 22.65 11.89
CA CYS A 12 2.38 21.75 11.99
C CYS A 12 2.84 21.56 13.44
N ALA A 13 2.91 22.64 14.22
CA ALA A 13 3.24 22.57 15.66
C ALA A 13 2.22 21.75 16.45
N LEU A 14 0.92 21.89 16.14
CA LEU A 14 -0.13 21.07 16.74
C LEU A 14 0.03 19.59 16.37
N GLN A 15 0.28 19.27 15.09
CA GLN A 15 0.50 17.89 14.65
C GLN A 15 1.72 17.26 15.33
N ALA A 16 2.81 18.01 15.49
CA ALA A 16 3.98 17.56 16.24
C ALA A 16 3.65 17.29 17.72
N ALA A 17 2.82 18.12 18.34
CA ALA A 17 2.37 17.91 19.71
C ALA A 17 1.43 16.68 19.83
N ILE A 18 0.56 16.42 18.84
CA ILE A 18 -0.28 15.21 18.77
C ILE A 18 0.58 13.93 18.71
N LEU A 19 1.65 13.94 17.91
CA LEU A 19 2.52 12.77 17.74
C LEU A 19 3.53 12.59 18.89
N SER A 20 3.71 13.60 19.74
CA SER A 20 4.67 13.56 20.84
C SER A 20 4.10 12.84 22.07
N PRO A 21 4.82 11.85 22.64
CA PRO A 21 4.38 11.20 23.87
C PRO A 21 4.48 12.12 25.11
N LEU A 22 5.16 13.27 25.01
CA LEU A 22 5.43 14.18 26.14
C LEU A 22 4.32 15.21 26.37
N TYR A 23 3.47 15.45 25.37
CA TYR A 23 2.42 16.46 25.44
C TYR A 23 1.05 15.80 25.41
N LYS A 24 0.13 16.31 26.23
CA LYS A 24 -1.29 15.95 26.16
C LYS A 24 -2.06 17.10 25.53
N VAL A 25 -2.51 16.89 24.30
CA VAL A 25 -3.34 17.85 23.56
C VAL A 25 -4.81 17.43 23.63
N ARG A 26 -5.71 18.33 23.20
CA ARG A 26 -7.13 17.98 23.03
C ARG A 26 -7.28 17.03 21.85
N ASP A 27 -8.23 16.11 21.95
CA ASP A 27 -8.55 15.19 20.86
C ASP A 27 -8.89 15.96 19.58
N PHE A 28 -8.11 15.70 18.54
CA PHE A 28 -8.26 16.30 17.22
C PHE A 28 -7.76 15.28 16.20
N LYS A 29 -8.60 14.94 15.21
CA LYS A 29 -8.27 13.99 14.16
C LYS A 29 -8.13 14.74 12.83
N VAL A 30 -7.02 14.51 12.13
CA VAL A 30 -6.81 14.94 10.75
C VAL A 30 -6.87 13.70 9.87
N GLU A 31 -7.74 13.73 8.88
CA GLU A 31 -7.80 12.72 7.82
C GLU A 31 -7.40 13.39 6.51
N ASP A 32 -6.48 12.76 5.80
CA ASP A 32 -6.02 13.20 4.48
C ASP A 32 -6.32 12.10 3.45
N SER A 33 -6.19 12.41 2.17
CA SER A 33 -6.48 11.50 1.07
C SER A 33 -5.37 11.53 0.01
N SER A 34 -5.08 10.37 -0.58
CA SER A 34 -4.18 10.28 -1.72
C SER A 34 -4.95 10.54 -3.00
N PRO A 35 -4.62 11.59 -3.78
CA PRO A 35 -5.32 11.90 -5.02
C PRO A 35 -4.95 10.93 -6.16
N PHE A 36 -3.79 10.28 -6.08
CA PHE A 36 -3.29 9.41 -7.15
C PHE A 36 -3.53 7.93 -6.82
N PRO A 37 -4.07 7.15 -7.76
CA PRO A 37 -4.26 5.72 -7.55
C PRO A 37 -2.92 4.97 -7.56
N VAL A 38 -2.79 3.99 -6.68
CA VAL A 38 -1.61 3.13 -6.54
C VAL A 38 -1.99 1.68 -6.78
N SER A 39 -1.21 1.04 -7.65
CA SER A 39 -1.29 -0.38 -7.96
C SER A 39 -0.06 -1.11 -7.46
N ILE A 40 -0.28 -2.38 -7.13
CA ILE A 40 0.77 -3.31 -6.76
C ILE A 40 0.89 -4.34 -7.88
N GLY A 41 2.11 -4.57 -8.37
CA GLY A 41 2.47 -5.56 -9.38
C GLY A 41 3.30 -6.69 -8.79
N TRP A 42 3.13 -7.91 -9.29
CA TRP A 42 3.86 -9.11 -8.87
C TRP A 42 3.92 -10.13 -10.00
N VAL A 43 4.89 -11.04 -9.95
CA VAL A 43 4.98 -12.16 -10.91
C VAL A 43 4.24 -13.35 -10.31
N GLY A 44 3.19 -13.85 -10.97
CA GLY A 44 2.37 -14.99 -10.56
C GLY A 44 3.16 -16.30 -10.39
N SER A 45 2.69 -17.16 -9.49
CA SER A 45 3.20 -18.51 -9.26
C SER A 45 2.08 -19.52 -9.37
N SER A 46 2.37 -20.71 -9.89
CA SER A 46 1.45 -21.85 -9.88
C SER A 46 0.90 -22.15 -8.47
N ALA A 47 1.68 -21.86 -7.43
CA ALA A 47 1.28 -21.93 -6.03
C ALA A 47 0.13 -20.98 -5.65
N ASP A 48 -0.04 -19.85 -6.35
CA ASP A 48 -1.12 -18.89 -6.09
C ASP A 48 -2.50 -19.45 -6.46
N SER A 49 -2.56 -20.47 -7.33
CA SER A 49 -3.81 -21.11 -7.76
C SER A 49 -4.37 -22.07 -6.70
N ALA A 50 -3.57 -22.48 -5.71
CA ALA A 50 -3.98 -23.39 -4.64
C ALA A 50 -5.00 -22.79 -3.65
N ALA A 51 -5.33 -21.51 -3.81
CA ALA A 51 -5.99 -20.71 -2.80
C ALA A 51 -7.43 -20.30 -3.14
N ALA A 52 -8.09 -20.96 -4.09
CA ALA A 52 -9.37 -20.51 -4.65
C ALA A 52 -10.55 -20.31 -3.66
N LYS A 53 -10.40 -20.56 -2.34
CA LYS A 53 -11.48 -20.39 -1.35
C LYS A 53 -10.96 -20.14 0.08
N GLU A 54 -10.54 -18.92 0.41
CA GLU A 54 -10.66 -18.45 1.81
C GLU A 54 -11.16 -17.00 1.82
N ASP A 55 -12.40 -16.83 2.27
CA ASP A 55 -13.13 -15.57 2.42
C ASP A 55 -12.71 -14.89 3.73
N ASP A 56 -11.52 -14.29 3.75
CA ASP A 56 -10.98 -13.55 4.91
C ASP A 56 -11.04 -12.02 4.73
N GLY A 57 -11.81 -11.54 3.74
CA GLY A 57 -11.95 -10.11 3.40
C GLY A 57 -10.69 -9.45 2.80
N ASP A 58 -9.66 -10.25 2.50
CA ASP A 58 -8.36 -9.85 1.99
C ASP A 58 -8.31 -9.89 0.45
N ALA A 59 -7.55 -8.99 -0.18
CA ALA A 59 -7.42 -9.00 -1.64
C ALA A 59 -6.47 -10.13 -2.04
N GLN A 60 -7.04 -11.23 -2.55
CA GLN A 60 -6.26 -12.37 -2.99
C GLN A 60 -5.48 -12.05 -4.26
N MET A 61 -4.16 -12.12 -4.16
CA MET A 61 -3.23 -11.81 -5.23
C MET A 61 -2.71 -13.12 -5.81
N GLY A 62 -3.16 -13.49 -7.01
CA GLY A 62 -2.73 -14.74 -7.65
C GLY A 62 -2.63 -14.64 -9.16
N GLY A 63 -1.77 -15.46 -9.76
CA GLY A 63 -1.55 -15.47 -11.21
C GLY A 63 -0.94 -16.77 -11.73
N GLY A 64 -0.98 -16.94 -13.05
CA GLY A 64 -0.30 -18.05 -13.71
C GLY A 64 1.21 -17.98 -13.46
N GLU A 65 1.87 -19.12 -13.51
CA GLU A 65 3.32 -19.18 -13.31
C GLU A 65 4.05 -18.30 -14.34
N GLY A 66 4.84 -17.33 -13.85
CA GLY A 66 5.59 -16.39 -14.69
C GLY A 66 4.77 -15.22 -15.25
N GLU A 67 3.47 -15.15 -14.96
CA GLU A 67 2.59 -14.08 -15.44
C GLU A 67 2.76 -12.80 -14.59
N SER A 68 3.15 -11.68 -15.18
CA SER A 68 3.17 -10.40 -14.46
C SER A 68 1.75 -9.86 -14.30
N LYS A 69 1.29 -9.75 -13.06
CA LYS A 69 -0.02 -9.20 -12.71
C LYS A 69 0.10 -7.91 -11.94
N THR A 70 -0.91 -7.07 -12.06
CA THR A 70 -1.04 -5.81 -11.35
C THR A 70 -2.47 -5.66 -10.85
N ALA A 71 -2.65 -5.21 -9.61
CA ALA A 71 -3.96 -4.85 -9.07
C ALA A 71 -3.91 -3.49 -8.38
N MET A 72 -4.98 -2.71 -8.59
CA MET A 72 -5.15 -1.42 -7.95
C MET A 72 -5.53 -1.63 -6.49
N VAL A 73 -4.64 -1.23 -5.58
CA VAL A 73 -4.82 -1.42 -4.13
C VAL A 73 -5.44 -0.16 -3.53
N PHE A 74 -4.97 1.02 -3.93
CA PHE A 74 -5.48 2.31 -3.46
C PHE A 74 -6.05 3.10 -4.64
N PRO A 75 -7.38 3.19 -4.81
CA PRO A 75 -7.97 4.09 -5.80
C PRO A 75 -7.72 5.56 -5.45
N ALA A 76 -7.91 6.45 -6.42
CA ALA A 76 -7.86 7.90 -6.20
C ALA A 76 -8.85 8.33 -5.10
N GLY A 77 -8.40 9.20 -4.20
CA GLY A 77 -9.17 9.65 -3.03
C GLY A 77 -9.14 8.70 -1.84
N SER A 78 -8.35 7.63 -1.87
CA SER A 78 -8.17 6.74 -0.71
C SER A 78 -7.63 7.52 0.49
N LEU A 79 -8.17 7.26 1.69
CA LEU A 79 -7.67 7.89 2.91
C LEU A 79 -6.21 7.51 3.16
N MET A 80 -5.38 8.50 3.47
CA MET A 80 -3.99 8.30 3.83
C MET A 80 -3.90 7.53 5.16
N GLY A 81 -2.99 6.56 5.23
CA GLY A 81 -2.89 5.65 6.39
C GLY A 81 -3.87 4.48 6.38
N THR A 82 -4.62 4.26 5.29
CA THR A 82 -5.38 3.02 5.09
C THR A 82 -4.42 1.86 4.86
N LEU A 83 -4.62 0.77 5.60
CA LEU A 83 -3.84 -0.46 5.42
C LEU A 83 -4.66 -1.50 4.65
N LYS A 84 -4.10 -2.04 3.57
CA LYS A 84 -4.70 -3.14 2.81
C LYS A 84 -3.88 -4.40 2.96
N LEU A 85 -4.60 -5.49 3.14
CA LEU A 85 -4.02 -6.81 3.35
C LEU A 85 -4.10 -7.57 2.02
N LEU A 86 -2.95 -8.07 1.57
CA LEU A 86 -2.76 -8.76 0.29
C LEU A 86 -2.24 -10.18 0.55
N THR A 87 -2.97 -11.19 0.10
CA THR A 87 -2.62 -12.59 0.33
C THR A 87 -2.04 -13.23 -0.92
N PHE A 88 -0.86 -13.80 -0.77
CA PHE A 88 -0.14 -14.59 -1.77
C PHE A 88 0.05 -16.03 -1.28
N TYR A 89 0.18 -16.99 -2.19
CA TYR A 89 0.54 -18.37 -1.83
C TYR A 89 1.83 -18.74 -2.55
N ARG A 90 2.93 -18.82 -1.80
CA ARG A 90 4.27 -18.92 -2.37
C ARG A 90 5.11 -19.99 -1.70
N THR A 91 5.97 -20.60 -2.50
CA THR A 91 6.93 -21.62 -2.09
C THR A 91 8.34 -21.06 -1.92
N GLY A 92 8.57 -19.78 -2.22
CA GLY A 92 9.86 -19.11 -2.10
C GLY A 92 9.76 -17.58 -2.19
N PRO A 93 10.90 -16.88 -2.17
CA PRO A 93 10.95 -15.41 -2.24
C PRO A 93 10.33 -14.87 -3.51
N PHE A 94 9.75 -13.68 -3.44
CA PHE A 94 9.14 -13.01 -4.60
C PHE A 94 9.23 -11.49 -4.48
N ASP A 95 9.14 -10.81 -5.62
CA ASP A 95 9.18 -9.35 -5.69
C ASP A 95 7.77 -8.76 -5.87
N VAL A 96 7.57 -7.62 -5.25
CA VAL A 96 6.34 -6.81 -5.30
C VAL A 96 6.72 -5.40 -5.72
N LYS A 97 6.13 -4.90 -6.80
CA LYS A 97 6.37 -3.57 -7.34
C LYS A 97 5.20 -2.64 -7.02
N ALA A 98 5.46 -1.46 -6.49
CA ALA A 98 4.46 -0.41 -6.33
C ALA A 98 4.60 0.60 -7.47
N GLU A 99 3.47 0.96 -8.09
CA GLU A 99 3.41 1.94 -9.17
C GLU A 99 2.12 2.75 -9.13
N HIS A 100 2.17 3.97 -9.64
CA HIS A 100 0.96 4.73 -9.93
C HIS A 100 0.16 4.04 -11.03
N ALA A 101 -1.14 3.86 -10.81
CA ALA A 101 -1.98 3.16 -11.77
C ALA A 101 -2.16 3.93 -13.08
N GLU A 102 -2.16 5.27 -13.01
CA GLU A 102 -2.47 6.16 -14.12
C GLU A 102 -1.42 7.25 -14.31
N GLU A 103 -0.45 7.02 -15.21
CA GLU A 103 0.62 7.97 -15.53
C GLU A 103 0.08 9.32 -16.04
N LYS A 104 -1.04 9.33 -16.76
CA LYS A 104 -1.67 10.54 -17.30
C LYS A 104 -2.17 11.51 -16.24
N THR A 105 -2.44 11.01 -15.02
CA THR A 105 -2.89 11.83 -13.90
C THR A 105 -1.75 12.48 -13.14
N LEU A 106 -0.51 12.02 -13.39
CA LEU A 106 0.67 12.51 -12.70
C LEU A 106 1.13 13.84 -13.31
N LEU A 107 1.83 14.62 -12.49
CA LEU A 107 2.45 15.85 -12.95
C LEU A 107 3.60 15.54 -13.92
N PRO A 108 3.92 16.45 -14.85
CA PRO A 108 5.07 16.30 -15.74
C PRO A 108 6.35 15.95 -14.97
N CYS A 109 7.14 15.03 -15.51
CA CYS A 109 8.37 14.50 -14.89
C CYS A 109 8.17 13.71 -13.59
N THR A 110 6.96 13.23 -13.30
CA THR A 110 6.73 12.30 -12.18
C THR A 110 6.89 10.85 -12.66
N PRO A 111 7.77 10.04 -12.05
CA PRO A 111 7.91 8.64 -12.42
C PRO A 111 6.66 7.84 -12.01
N LYS A 112 6.28 6.87 -12.85
CA LYS A 112 5.19 5.94 -12.53
C LYS A 112 5.59 4.98 -11.39
N ASP A 113 6.87 4.62 -11.34
CA ASP A 113 7.41 3.65 -10.38
C ASP A 113 7.60 4.27 -9.00
N LEU A 114 7.02 3.66 -7.97
CA LEU A 114 7.16 4.07 -6.57
C LEU A 114 8.25 3.27 -5.84
N GLY A 115 8.45 2.01 -6.25
CA GLY A 115 9.51 1.17 -5.71
C GLY A 115 9.28 -0.31 -5.96
N THR A 116 10.32 -1.11 -5.73
CA THR A 116 10.26 -2.57 -5.77
C THR A 116 10.73 -3.12 -4.43
N PHE A 117 9.97 -4.06 -3.88
CA PHE A 117 10.18 -4.64 -2.57
C PHE A 117 10.28 -6.15 -2.71
N LYS A 118 11.32 -6.74 -2.11
CA LYS A 118 11.54 -8.18 -2.10
C LYS A 118 10.98 -8.77 -0.81
N VAL A 119 10.08 -9.74 -0.94
CA VAL A 119 9.54 -10.51 0.17
C VAL A 119 10.37 -11.78 0.31
N GLU A 120 11.11 -11.87 1.42
CA GLU A 120 11.91 -13.05 1.72
C GLU A 120 11.04 -14.16 2.33
N LEU A 121 11.17 -15.36 1.77
CA LEU A 121 10.47 -16.54 2.24
C LEU A 121 11.39 -17.76 2.16
N PRO A 122 11.48 -18.62 3.19
CA PRO A 122 12.21 -19.87 3.10
C PRO A 122 11.61 -20.75 1.99
N THR A 123 12.46 -21.38 1.17
CA THR A 123 11.99 -22.29 0.12
C THR A 123 11.36 -23.53 0.74
N GLN A 124 10.11 -23.83 0.38
CA GLN A 124 9.34 -24.96 0.91
C GLN A 124 8.62 -25.72 -0.21
N PRO A 125 8.40 -27.04 -0.05
CA PRO A 125 7.72 -27.85 -1.05
C PRO A 125 6.22 -27.51 -1.15
N ASP A 126 5.60 -27.13 -0.03
CA ASP A 126 4.19 -26.77 0.03
C ASP A 126 3.99 -25.24 -0.04
N PRO A 127 2.94 -24.76 -0.72
CA PRO A 127 2.66 -23.32 -0.82
C PRO A 127 2.25 -22.75 0.54
N LYS A 128 2.93 -21.68 0.96
CA LYS A 128 2.64 -20.98 2.22
C LYS A 128 1.83 -19.71 1.97
N LYS A 129 0.80 -19.49 2.78
CA LYS A 129 0.02 -18.25 2.82
C LYS A 129 0.89 -17.11 3.36
N VAL A 130 1.09 -16.07 2.56
CA VAL A 130 1.86 -14.86 2.89
C VAL A 130 0.93 -13.65 2.82
N LYS A 131 0.76 -12.96 3.94
CA LYS A 131 -0.03 -11.72 4.04
C LYS A 131 0.90 -10.52 4.02
N VAL A 132 0.84 -9.72 2.96
CA VAL A 132 1.60 -8.47 2.81
C VAL A 132 0.67 -7.31 3.17
N LYS A 133 1.18 -6.40 4.01
CA LYS A 133 0.48 -5.16 4.39
C LYS A 133 0.95 -4.05 3.45
N ALA A 134 0.03 -3.54 2.63
CA ALA A 134 0.23 -2.40 1.76
C ALA A 134 -0.42 -1.16 2.36
#